data_AF-A0A0S4KQN1-F1
#
_entry.id   AF-A0A0S4KQN1-F1
#
_cell.length_a   1.000
_cell.length_b   1.000
_cell.length_c   1.000
_cell.angle_alpha   90.00
_cell.angle_beta   90.00
_cell.angle_gamma   90.00
#
_symmetry.space_group_name_H-M   'P 1'
#
loop_
_entity.id
_entity.type
_entity.pdbx_description
1 polymer ?
#
loop_
_entity_poly.entity_id
_entity_poly.type
_entity_poly.pdbx_seq_one_letter_code
_entity_poly.pdbx_strand_id
1 'polypeptide(L)'
;MSSEHSPAEPPLWSIGIVAIMILVAPLILYSLAPTGPLREGDTVFSDGEQRVQLITPSNTSGSRLDDTCLLDPDSPLIIAQVSDDPANPSIVAHVQGNQPGEWPFCPVHAEVRLHTRQIFQKPPVFGSIREILTKGTGWNSTGD
;
A
#
# COMPACT_ATOMS: atom_id res chain seq x y z
N MET A 1 -24.41 -48.01 -41.48
CA MET A 1 -24.37 -46.54 -41.48
C MET A 1 -23.54 -46.13 -40.29
N SER A 2 -22.30 -45.73 -40.54
CA SER A 2 -21.35 -45.30 -39.50
C SER A 2 -21.61 -43.84 -39.19
N SER A 3 -21.91 -43.51 -37.93
CA SER A 3 -22.08 -42.12 -37.50
C SER A 3 -20.70 -41.45 -37.43
N GLU A 4 -20.50 -40.49 -38.32
CA GLU A 4 -19.33 -39.62 -38.37
C GLU A 4 -19.41 -38.62 -37.21
N HIS A 5 -18.48 -38.70 -36.27
CA HIS A 5 -18.37 -37.76 -35.15
C HIS A 5 -17.46 -36.62 -35.60
N SER A 6 -18.02 -35.53 -36.13
CA SER A 6 -17.24 -34.35 -36.47
C SER A 6 -16.67 -33.73 -35.19
N PRO A 7 -15.34 -33.63 -35.03
CA PRO A 7 -14.76 -32.91 -33.91
C PRO A 7 -15.12 -31.44 -34.05
N ALA A 8 -16.01 -30.95 -33.18
CA ALA A 8 -16.37 -29.55 -33.13
C ALA A 8 -15.15 -28.75 -32.64
N GLU A 9 -14.47 -28.08 -33.56
CA GLU A 9 -13.39 -27.15 -33.20
C GLU A 9 -13.95 -26.03 -32.32
N PRO A 10 -13.25 -25.67 -31.22
CA PRO A 10 -13.74 -24.65 -30.32
C PRO A 10 -13.81 -23.31 -31.07
N PRO A 11 -14.95 -22.61 -31.02
CA PRO A 11 -15.15 -21.35 -31.74
C PRO A 11 -14.18 -20.27 -31.24
N LEU A 12 -13.67 -19.41 -32.12
CA LEU A 12 -12.58 -18.44 -31.82
C LEU A 12 -12.82 -17.53 -30.60
N TRP A 13 -14.09 -17.22 -30.29
CA TRP A 13 -14.45 -16.46 -29.08
C TRP A 13 -14.06 -17.16 -27.77
N SER A 14 -14.09 -18.49 -27.72
CA SER A 14 -13.70 -19.23 -26.52
C SER A 14 -12.19 -19.16 -26.29
N ILE A 15 -11.40 -19.14 -27.37
CA ILE A 15 -9.94 -18.95 -27.29
C ILE A 15 -9.62 -17.54 -26.76
N GLY A 16 -10.33 -16.52 -27.25
CA GLY A 16 -10.18 -15.14 -26.78
C GLY A 16 -10.46 -14.98 -25.28
N ILE A 17 -11.55 -15.58 -24.78
CA ILE A 17 -11.90 -15.53 -23.35
C ILE A 17 -10.84 -16.22 -22.50
N VAL A 18 -10.36 -17.40 -22.92
CA VAL A 18 -9.30 -18.13 -22.21
C VAL A 18 -8.00 -17.32 -22.17
N ALA A 19 -7.60 -16.70 -23.27
CA ALA A 19 -6.41 -15.84 -23.31
C ALA A 19 -6.54 -14.65 -22.35
N ILE A 20 -7.70 -14.00 -22.30
CA ILE A 20 -7.96 -12.91 -21.34
C ILE A 20 -7.86 -13.42 -19.90
N MET A 21 -8.48 -14.57 -19.59
CA MET A 21 -8.40 -15.16 -18.25
C MET A 21 -6.96 -15.48 -17.84
N ILE A 22 -6.14 -16.02 -18.76
CA ILE A 22 -4.72 -16.30 -18.50
C ILE A 22 -3.93 -15.03 -18.20
N LEU A 23 -4.28 -13.89 -18.83
CA LEU A 23 -3.60 -12.61 -18.59
C LEU A 23 -4.10 -11.90 -17.33
N VAL A 24 -5.41 -11.96 -17.05
CA VAL A 24 -6.03 -11.25 -15.93
C VAL A 24 -5.90 -12.00 -14.61
N ALA A 25 -5.98 -13.34 -14.63
CA ALA A 25 -5.86 -14.17 -13.43
C ALA A 25 -4.58 -13.91 -12.63
N PRO A 26 -3.35 -13.90 -13.20
CA PRO A 26 -2.14 -13.61 -12.44
C PRO A 26 -2.15 -12.19 -11.86
N LEU A 27 -2.78 -11.22 -12.54
CA LEU A 27 -2.91 -9.86 -12.04
C LEU A 27 -3.78 -9.80 -10.78
N ILE A 28 -4.93 -10.49 -10.79
CA ILE A 28 -5.83 -10.59 -9.64
C ILE A 28 -5.15 -11.33 -8.49
N LEU A 29 -4.56 -12.49 -8.78
CA LEU A 29 -3.91 -13.34 -7.78
C LEU A 29 -2.71 -12.63 -7.14
N TYR A 30 -1.90 -11.91 -7.92
CA TYR A 30 -0.78 -11.14 -7.40
C TYR A 30 -1.23 -9.89 -6.63
N SER A 31 -2.36 -9.29 -7.00
CA SER A 31 -2.93 -8.16 -6.24
C SER A 31 -3.43 -8.57 -4.86
N LEU A 32 -3.89 -9.82 -4.72
CA LEU A 32 -4.36 -10.43 -3.47
C LEU A 32 -3.26 -11.15 -2.69
N ALA A 33 -2.05 -11.25 -3.26
CA ALA A 33 -0.93 -11.90 -2.58
C ALA A 33 -0.68 -11.18 -1.25
N PRO A 34 -0.63 -11.90 -0.11
CA PRO A 34 -0.34 -11.29 1.17
C PRO A 34 0.99 -10.55 1.09
N THR A 35 1.01 -9.33 1.61
CA THR A 35 2.25 -8.66 1.96
C THR A 35 3.07 -9.61 2.83
N GLY A 36 4.32 -9.87 2.45
CA GLY A 36 5.21 -10.78 3.17
C GLY A 36 5.42 -10.34 4.62
N PRO A 37 6.10 -11.16 5.45
CA PRO A 37 6.43 -10.75 6.81
C PRO A 37 7.22 -9.44 6.78
N LEU A 38 6.90 -8.52 7.70
CA LEU A 38 7.61 -7.24 7.85
C LEU A 38 9.07 -7.52 8.19
N ARG A 39 9.98 -6.84 7.49
CA ARG A 39 11.43 -6.96 7.69
C ARG A 39 12.04 -5.59 7.96
N GLU A 40 13.16 -5.61 8.67
CA GLU A 40 14.03 -4.45 8.74
C GLU A 40 14.44 -4.01 7.32
N GLY A 41 14.38 -2.70 7.08
CA GLY A 41 14.62 -2.10 5.77
C GLY A 41 13.39 -1.98 4.88
N ASP A 42 12.26 -2.61 5.21
CA ASP A 42 11.03 -2.44 4.43
C ASP A 42 10.54 -0.98 4.50
N THR A 43 10.04 -0.48 3.36
CA THR A 43 9.30 0.77 3.32
C THR A 43 7.84 0.53 3.68
N VAL A 44 7.35 1.27 4.64
CA VAL A 44 5.94 1.28 5.06
C VAL A 44 5.44 2.71 5.15
N PHE A 45 4.14 2.87 5.25
CA PHE A 45 3.46 4.15 5.41
C PHE A 45 2.44 4.02 6.53
N SER A 46 2.07 5.13 7.17
CA SER A 46 1.03 5.11 8.19
C SER A 46 -0.36 5.01 7.61
N ASP A 47 -1.21 4.21 8.25
CA ASP A 47 -2.65 4.16 7.99
C ASP A 47 -3.30 5.46 8.45
N GLY A 48 -3.34 6.43 7.54
CA GLY A 48 -3.81 7.78 7.82
C GLY A 48 -2.89 8.58 8.73
N GLU A 49 -3.39 9.76 9.11
CA GLU A 49 -2.73 10.66 10.04
C GLU A 49 -2.92 10.17 11.48
N GLN A 50 -1.82 9.95 12.21
CA GLN A 50 -1.89 9.40 13.57
C GLN A 50 -0.76 9.89 14.48
N ARG A 51 -1.03 9.92 15.78
CA ARG A 51 -0.03 10.28 16.79
C ARG A 51 0.83 9.08 17.16
N VAL A 52 2.15 9.28 17.12
CA VAL A 52 3.15 8.25 17.42
C VAL A 52 4.11 8.74 18.50
N GLN A 53 4.75 7.81 19.20
CA GLN A 53 5.76 8.12 20.21
C GLN A 53 7.14 8.20 19.58
N LEU A 54 7.90 9.24 19.91
CA LEU A 54 9.31 9.34 19.58
C LEU A 54 10.11 8.47 20.55
N ILE A 55 11.05 7.70 20.01
CA ILE A 55 11.97 6.88 20.83
C ILE A 55 13.13 7.73 21.33
N THR A 56 13.64 8.61 20.47
CA THR A 56 14.65 9.59 20.82
C THR A 56 14.04 10.98 20.67
N PRO A 57 13.81 11.74 21.76
CA PRO A 57 13.33 13.11 21.64
C PRO A 57 14.39 13.92 20.87
N SER A 58 13.98 14.49 19.74
CA SER A 58 14.89 15.28 18.92
C SER A 58 15.33 16.52 19.70
N ASN A 59 16.63 16.64 19.99
CA ASN A 59 17.22 17.78 20.70
C ASN A 59 17.07 19.13 19.96
N THR A 60 16.42 19.16 18.80
CA THR A 60 16.33 20.32 17.91
C THR A 60 15.15 21.26 18.18
N SER A 61 14.19 20.90 19.04
CA SER A 61 13.07 21.79 19.40
C SER A 61 12.97 21.96 20.91
N GLY A 62 13.70 22.96 21.42
CA GLY A 62 13.94 23.22 22.83
C GLY A 62 12.75 23.61 23.73
N SER A 63 11.55 23.04 23.56
CA SER A 63 10.43 23.32 24.48
C SER A 63 9.20 22.40 24.33
N ARG A 64 9.30 21.06 24.19
CA ARG A 64 8.05 20.28 24.16
C ARG A 64 8.04 19.01 24.98
N LEU A 65 7.28 19.12 26.07
CA LEU A 65 6.90 18.13 27.09
C LEU A 65 6.14 16.89 26.57
N ASP A 66 6.01 16.73 25.25
CA ASP A 66 5.26 15.65 24.63
C ASP A 66 6.22 14.83 23.76
N ASP A 67 6.51 13.60 24.18
CA ASP A 67 7.27 12.60 23.40
C ASP A 67 6.46 12.06 22.21
N THR A 68 5.53 12.85 21.67
CA THR A 68 4.63 12.47 20.59
C THR A 68 4.65 13.45 19.43
N CYS A 69 4.54 12.93 18.22
CA CYS A 69 4.39 13.70 16.99
C CYS A 69 3.29 13.10 16.11
N LEU A 70 2.85 13.88 15.12
CA LEU A 70 1.86 13.47 14.14
C LEU A 70 2.56 12.88 12.92
N LEU A 71 2.20 11.66 12.54
CA LEU A 71 2.76 11.00 11.39
C LEU A 71 1.88 11.24 10.16
N ASP A 72 2.52 11.65 9.07
CA ASP A 72 1.89 11.93 7.78
C ASP A 72 1.82 10.62 6.94
N PRO A 73 0.62 10.21 6.47
CA PRO A 73 0.45 9.00 5.65
C PRO A 73 1.19 9.02 4.31
N ASP A 74 1.52 10.20 3.77
CA ASP A 74 2.27 10.34 2.53
C ASP A 74 3.78 10.29 2.75
N SER A 75 4.23 10.32 4.01
CA SER A 75 5.64 10.25 4.37
C SER A 75 6.10 8.79 4.53
N PRO A 76 7.09 8.34 3.74
CA PRO A 76 7.59 6.97 3.85
C PRO A 76 8.32 6.76 5.18
N LEU A 77 8.12 5.58 5.75
CA LEU A 77 8.82 5.07 6.92
C LEU A 77 9.72 3.90 6.51
N ILE A 78 10.92 3.81 7.09
CA ILE A 78 11.78 2.62 6.97
C ILE A 78 11.77 1.88 8.29
N ILE A 79 11.43 0.59 8.27
CA ILE A 79 11.47 -0.25 9.46
C ILE A 79 12.93 -0.41 9.92
N ALA A 80 13.21 0.01 11.14
CA ALA A 80 14.49 -0.22 11.80
C ALA A 80 14.46 -1.52 12.61
N GLN A 81 13.36 -1.79 13.31
CA GLN A 81 13.23 -2.99 14.14
C GLN A 81 11.77 -3.45 14.17
N VAL A 82 11.57 -4.76 14.18
CA VAL A 82 10.26 -5.41 14.38
C VAL A 82 10.27 -6.06 15.75
N SER A 83 9.26 -5.76 16.57
CA SER A 83 9.06 -6.41 17.85
C SER A 83 8.09 -7.57 17.68
N ASP A 84 8.59 -8.78 17.93
CA ASP A 84 7.83 -10.03 17.83
C ASP A 84 6.96 -10.32 19.08
N ASP A 85 6.57 -9.29 19.84
CA ASP A 85 5.63 -9.47 20.95
C ASP A 85 4.26 -9.91 20.40
N PRO A 86 3.80 -11.15 20.67
CA PRO A 86 2.54 -11.65 20.12
C PRO A 86 1.31 -10.95 20.72
N ALA A 87 1.44 -10.30 21.88
CA ALA A 87 0.35 -9.55 22.50
C ALA A 87 0.20 -8.15 21.90
N ASN A 88 1.32 -7.51 21.55
CA ASN A 88 1.36 -6.13 21.04
C ASN A 88 2.44 -5.96 19.97
N PRO A 89 2.23 -6.48 18.75
CA PRO A 89 3.21 -6.36 17.68
C PRO A 89 3.41 -4.87 17.36
N SER A 90 4.66 -4.44 17.47
CA SER A 90 5.06 -3.06 17.24
C SER A 90 6.33 -3.02 16.41
N ILE A 91 6.54 -1.91 15.73
CA ILE A 91 7.74 -1.65 14.97
C ILE A 91 8.36 -0.33 15.42
N VAL A 92 9.67 -0.27 15.26
CA VAL A 92 10.44 0.97 15.28
C VAL A 92 10.75 1.32 13.85
N ALA A 93 10.46 2.55 13.45
CA ALA A 93 10.71 3.02 12.09
C ALA A 93 11.32 4.43 12.08
N HIS A 94 12.08 4.71 11.02
CA HIS A 94 12.62 6.04 10.74
C HIS A 94 11.74 6.76 9.72
N VAL A 95 11.42 8.02 10.01
CA VAL A 95 10.72 8.92 9.08
C VAL A 95 11.66 9.35 7.94
N GLN A 96 11.31 9.08 6.68
CA GLN A 96 12.12 9.42 5.49
C GLN A 96 11.54 10.58 4.66
N GLY A 97 10.66 11.40 5.25
CA GLY A 97 10.04 12.54 4.58
C GLY A 97 11.05 13.53 3.98
N ASN A 98 10.68 14.19 2.89
CA ASN A 98 11.56 15.14 2.18
C ASN A 98 11.47 16.58 2.72
N GLN A 99 10.54 16.87 3.64
CA GLN A 99 10.37 18.20 4.20
C GLN A 99 10.75 18.21 5.69
N PRO A 100 11.48 19.24 6.18
CA PRO A 100 11.70 19.41 7.60
C PRO A 100 10.32 19.47 8.28
N GLY A 101 10.05 18.49 9.15
CA GLY A 101 8.74 18.35 9.79
C GLY A 101 8.35 19.64 10.51
N GLU A 102 7.36 20.33 9.95
CA GLU A 102 6.72 21.46 10.63
C GLU A 102 5.88 20.90 11.76
N TRP A 103 5.95 21.49 12.95
CA TRP A 103 5.12 21.03 14.05
C TRP A 103 3.62 21.18 13.65
N PRO A 104 2.76 20.15 13.79
CA PRO A 104 2.82 18.99 14.69
C PRO A 104 3.45 17.71 14.15
N PHE A 105 4.01 17.73 12.94
CA PHE A 105 4.48 16.53 12.26
C PHE A 105 5.82 16.00 12.81
N CYS A 106 6.04 14.70 12.59
CA CYS A 106 7.29 14.06 12.98
C CYS A 106 8.47 14.59 12.15
N PRO A 107 9.61 14.92 12.79
CA PRO A 107 10.77 15.38 12.06
C PRO A 107 11.39 14.26 11.21
N VAL A 108 12.10 14.64 10.15
CA VAL A 108 12.82 13.68 9.29
C VAL A 108 13.90 12.97 10.10
N HIS A 109 14.07 11.68 9.86
CA HIS A 109 14.96 10.76 10.56
C HIS A 109 14.60 10.51 12.03
N ALA A 110 13.45 10.99 12.51
CA ALA A 110 12.96 10.63 13.84
C ALA A 110 12.70 9.13 13.92
N GLU A 111 13.11 8.53 15.04
CA GLU A 111 12.73 7.18 15.40
C GLU A 111 11.38 7.21 16.10
N VAL A 112 10.41 6.51 15.51
CA VAL A 112 9.04 6.43 16.01
C VAL A 112 8.63 4.99 16.27
N ARG A 113 7.84 4.78 17.32
CA ARG A 113 7.22 3.49 17.64
C ARG A 113 5.74 3.49 17.24
N LEU A 114 5.33 2.45 16.53
CA LEU A 114 3.97 2.28 16.01
C LEU A 114 3.59 0.80 15.93
N HIS A 115 2.30 0.50 15.89
CA HIS A 115 1.82 -0.87 15.77
C HIS A 115 1.83 -1.36 14.33
N THR A 116 2.01 -2.66 14.13
CA THR A 116 1.94 -3.27 12.79
C THR A 116 0.57 -3.10 12.12
N ARG A 117 -0.49 -2.92 12.91
CA ARG A 117 -1.86 -2.65 12.42
C ARG A 117 -2.07 -1.21 11.93
N GLN A 118 -1.13 -0.32 12.22
CA GLN A 118 -1.19 1.10 11.89
C GLN A 118 -0.36 1.45 10.63
N ILE A 119 0.12 0.44 9.90
CA ILE A 119 0.99 0.61 8.74
C ILE A 119 0.60 -0.26 7.54
N PHE A 120 1.03 0.15 6.36
CA PHE A 120 0.90 -0.61 5.12
C PHE A 120 2.19 -0.59 4.28
N GLN A 121 2.51 -1.72 3.64
CA GLN A 121 3.68 -1.87 2.74
C GLN A 121 3.40 -1.39 1.30
N LYS A 122 2.14 -1.28 0.90
CA LYS A 122 1.75 -0.91 -0.46
C LYS A 122 1.04 0.45 -0.40
N PRO A 123 1.52 1.50 -1.10
CA PRO A 123 0.76 2.73 -1.21
C PRO A 123 -0.66 2.39 -1.71
N PRO A 124 -1.71 3.13 -1.33
CA PRO A 124 -3.08 2.83 -1.72
C PRO A 124 -3.30 3.05 -3.23
N VAL A 125 -2.72 2.19 -4.07
CA VAL A 125 -2.88 2.21 -5.54
C VAL A 125 -4.33 1.94 -5.94
N PHE A 126 -5.14 1.38 -5.02
CA PHE A 126 -6.56 1.17 -5.21
C PHE A 126 -7.36 2.46 -5.39
N GLY A 127 -6.85 3.63 -4.94
CA GLY A 127 -7.46 4.92 -5.26
C GLY A 127 -7.36 5.29 -6.73
N SER A 128 -6.20 5.02 -7.35
CA SER A 128 -5.91 5.41 -8.75
C SER A 128 -6.73 4.62 -9.78
N ILE A 129 -7.04 3.35 -9.51
CA ILE A 129 -7.85 2.52 -10.43
C ILE A 129 -9.28 3.06 -10.54
N ARG A 130 -9.85 3.58 -9.44
CA ARG A 130 -11.20 4.15 -9.42
C ARG A 130 -11.29 5.42 -10.25
N GLU A 131 -10.23 6.23 -10.23
CA GLU A 131 -10.11 7.47 -11.00
C GLU A 131 -9.92 7.22 -12.50
N ILE A 132 -9.22 6.14 -12.88
CA ILE A 132 -9.09 5.71 -14.27
C ILE A 132 -10.45 5.17 -14.80
N LEU A 133 -11.20 4.44 -13.98
CA LEU A 133 -12.51 3.91 -14.35
C LEU A 133 -13.58 5.00 -14.48
N THR A 134 -13.59 6.03 -13.64
CA THR A 134 -14.52 7.16 -13.76
C THR A 134 -14.20 8.06 -14.95
N LYS A 135 -12.93 8.13 -15.38
CA LYS A 135 -12.52 8.91 -16.56
C LYS A 135 -12.83 8.20 -17.90
N GLY A 136 -12.96 6.86 -17.88
CA GLY A 136 -13.27 6.05 -19.06
C GLY A 136 -14.75 6.03 -19.48
N THR A 137 -15.69 6.40 -18.60
CA THR A 137 -17.14 6.39 -18.90
C THR A 137 -17.69 7.71 -19.45
N GLY A 138 -16.82 8.69 -19.73
CA GLY A 138 -17.20 10.06 -20.13
C GLY A 138 -17.16 10.36 -21.62
N TRP A 139 -17.13 9.36 -22.52
CA TRP A 139 -17.06 9.61 -23.97
C TRP A 139 -18.19 8.89 -24.72
N ASN A 140 -19.39 9.48 -24.69
CA ASN A 140 -20.32 9.46 -25.83
C ASN A 140 -21.53 10.37 -25.55
N SER A 141 -21.43 11.64 -25.96
CA SER A 141 -22.55 12.43 -26.51
C SER A 141 -22.07 13.83 -26.87
N THR A 142 -21.46 13.98 -28.05
CA THR A 142 -21.59 15.20 -28.84
C THR A 142 -21.34 14.79 -30.29
N GLY A 143 -22.39 14.80 -31.10
CA GLY A 143 -22.35 14.43 -32.51
C GLY A 143 -23.74 14.45 -33.10
N ASP A 144 -24.15 15.66 -33.48
CA ASP A 144 -25.26 16.10 -34.34
C ASP A 144 -26.72 15.98 -33.87
#